data_AF-A0A2D6S4Y9-F1
#
_entry.id   AF-A0A2D6S4Y9-F1
#
_cell.length_a   1.000
_cell.length_b   1.000
_cell.length_c   1.000
_cell.angle_alpha   90.00
_cell.angle_beta   90.00
_cell.angle_gamma   90.00
#
_symmetry.space_group_name_H-M   'P 1'
#
loop_
_entity.id
_entity.type
_entity.pdbx_description
1 polymer ?
#
loop_
_entity_poly.entity_id
_entity_poly.type
_entity_poly.pdbx_seq_one_letter_code
_entity_poly.pdbx_strand_id
1 'polypeptide(L)'
;MDSRVILVKQLKDKNPGMRCYAAEELGHVGDVSVVPYLIKLLEDDHQEVRSSVARALGEINHQSALAALIKALSDPVGSVRVWVAYAIEQIGIPDEDVIWGLIAALQDPEWFVRSRVATGLGKIGARSKEARLALKNALEDSNQAVRKNAEMALQKINHDLKTE
;
A
#
# COMPACT_ATOMS: atom_id res chain seq x y z
N MET A 1 -28.69 -7.61 14.87
CA MET A 1 -28.21 -7.66 13.48
C MET A 1 -26.70 -7.53 13.57
N ASP A 2 -25.95 -8.45 12.95
CA ASP A 2 -24.47 -8.45 13.00
C ASP A 2 -23.94 -7.09 12.50
N SER A 3 -23.11 -6.41 13.31
CA SER A 3 -22.55 -5.09 13.00
C SER A 3 -21.79 -5.11 11.67
N ARG A 4 -21.13 -6.23 11.36
CA ARG A 4 -20.49 -6.47 10.07
C ARG A 4 -21.45 -6.38 8.89
N VAL A 5 -22.64 -6.96 9.00
CA VAL A 5 -23.66 -6.94 7.93
C VAL A 5 -24.11 -5.51 7.64
N ILE A 6 -24.21 -4.67 8.69
CA ILE A 6 -24.56 -3.26 8.55
C ILE A 6 -23.43 -2.51 7.83
N LEU A 7 -22.17 -2.71 8.24
CA LEU A 7 -21.01 -2.06 7.64
C LEU A 7 -20.84 -2.45 6.15
N VAL A 8 -20.96 -3.74 5.82
CA VAL A 8 -20.90 -4.20 4.42
C VAL A 8 -22.01 -3.58 3.57
N LYS A 9 -23.19 -3.33 4.14
CA LYS A 9 -24.26 -2.59 3.45
C LYS A 9 -23.89 -1.11 3.25
N GLN A 10 -23.28 -0.48 4.24
CA GLN A 10 -22.85 0.93 4.18
C GLN A 10 -21.72 1.19 3.18
N LEU A 11 -20.94 0.16 2.78
CA LEU A 11 -20.00 0.26 1.65
C LEU A 11 -20.70 0.64 0.32
N LYS A 12 -22.03 0.56 0.24
CA LYS A 12 -22.80 0.96 -0.95
C LYS A 12 -23.62 2.23 -0.74
N ASP A 13 -23.37 2.95 0.36
CA ASP A 13 -24.10 4.18 0.64
C ASP A 13 -23.80 5.28 -0.39
N LYS A 14 -24.79 6.13 -0.67
CA LYS A 14 -24.64 7.25 -1.61
C LYS A 14 -23.66 8.29 -1.07
N ASN A 15 -23.59 8.44 0.26
CA ASN A 15 -22.66 9.35 0.90
C ASN A 15 -21.26 8.72 0.96
N PRO A 16 -20.23 9.31 0.30
CA PRO A 16 -18.86 8.80 0.35
C PRO A 16 -18.30 8.73 1.77
N GLY A 17 -18.69 9.65 2.66
CA GLY A 17 -18.27 9.63 4.06
C GLY A 17 -18.76 8.38 4.81
N MET A 18 -19.96 7.87 4.47
CA MET A 18 -20.46 6.62 5.04
C MET A 18 -19.71 5.41 4.49
N ARG A 19 -19.26 5.45 3.24
CA ARG A 19 -18.41 4.40 2.65
C ARG A 19 -17.02 4.40 3.28
N CYS A 20 -16.41 5.57 3.48
CA CYS A 20 -15.15 5.71 4.22
C CYS A 20 -15.27 5.14 5.63
N TYR A 21 -16.26 5.60 6.39
CA TYR A 21 -16.52 5.11 7.75
C TYR A 21 -16.66 3.59 7.79
N ALA A 22 -17.48 3.03 6.89
CA ALA A 22 -17.66 1.59 6.82
C ALA A 22 -16.37 0.83 6.48
N ALA A 23 -15.56 1.34 5.55
CA ALA A 23 -14.27 0.75 5.20
C ALA A 23 -13.31 0.75 6.39
N GLU A 24 -13.19 1.88 7.10
CA GLU A 24 -12.30 2.01 8.26
C GLU A 24 -12.72 1.10 9.42
N GLU A 25 -14.01 1.05 9.75
CA GLU A 25 -14.49 0.15 10.80
C GLU A 25 -14.29 -1.33 10.43
N LEU A 26 -14.47 -1.70 9.16
CA LEU A 26 -14.18 -3.06 8.70
C LEU A 26 -12.68 -3.39 8.75
N GLY A 27 -11.83 -2.40 8.48
CA GLY A 27 -10.38 -2.49 8.66
C GLY A 27 -10.00 -2.81 10.11
N HIS A 28 -10.53 -2.02 11.05
CA HIS A 28 -10.31 -2.20 12.48
C HIS A 28 -10.83 -3.55 13.01
N VAL A 29 -11.96 -4.04 12.47
CA VAL A 29 -12.51 -5.35 12.85
C VAL A 29 -11.61 -6.50 12.37
N GLY A 30 -10.95 -6.35 11.21
CA GLY A 30 -9.99 -7.34 10.72
C GLY A 30 -10.62 -8.62 10.15
N ASP A 31 -11.93 -8.63 9.84
CA ASP A 31 -12.59 -9.81 9.27
C ASP A 31 -12.22 -9.98 7.79
N VAL A 32 -11.35 -10.95 7.50
CA VAL A 32 -10.89 -11.30 6.15
C VAL A 32 -12.04 -11.56 5.17
N SER A 33 -13.20 -12.02 5.64
CA SER A 33 -14.36 -12.27 4.76
C SER A 33 -14.91 -11.01 4.08
N VAL A 34 -14.53 -9.82 4.56
CA VAL A 34 -14.97 -8.54 3.96
C VAL A 34 -14.05 -8.03 2.85
N VAL A 35 -12.85 -8.61 2.70
CA VAL A 35 -11.85 -8.19 1.70
C VAL A 35 -12.41 -8.10 0.28
N PRO A 36 -13.22 -9.07 -0.24
CA PRO A 36 -13.79 -8.96 -1.58
C PRO A 36 -14.73 -7.77 -1.77
N TYR A 37 -15.36 -7.27 -0.70
CA TYR A 37 -16.21 -6.08 -0.77
C TYR A 37 -15.36 -4.81 -0.78
N LEU A 38 -14.33 -4.75 0.05
CA LEU A 38 -13.38 -3.63 0.09
C LEU A 38 -12.62 -3.48 -1.23
N ILE A 39 -12.14 -4.57 -1.83
CA ILE A 39 -11.43 -4.55 -3.13
C ILE A 39 -12.24 -3.81 -4.21
N LYS A 40 -13.57 -3.93 -4.23
CA LYS A 40 -14.42 -3.25 -5.21
C LYS A 40 -14.38 -1.73 -5.07
N LEU A 41 -14.17 -1.22 -3.86
CA LEU A 41 -14.11 0.21 -3.59
C LEU A 41 -12.71 0.81 -3.80
N LEU A 42 -11.71 0.01 -4.18
CA LEU A 42 -10.44 0.55 -4.72
C LEU A 42 -10.64 1.26 -6.07
N GLU A 43 -11.81 1.13 -6.69
CA GLU A 43 -12.20 1.83 -7.92
C GLU A 43 -13.35 2.83 -7.67
N ASP A 44 -13.58 3.22 -6.41
CA ASP A 44 -14.62 4.20 -6.06
C ASP A 44 -14.34 5.56 -6.69
N ASP A 45 -15.39 6.27 -7.11
CA ASP A 45 -15.29 7.60 -7.72
C ASP A 45 -14.59 8.63 -6.80
N HIS A 46 -14.65 8.43 -5.48
CA HIS A 46 -14.07 9.36 -4.49
C HIS A 46 -12.71 8.87 -3.98
N GLN A 47 -11.68 9.69 -4.15
CA GLN A 47 -10.31 9.38 -3.74
C GLN A 47 -10.18 9.10 -2.23
N GLU A 48 -11.01 9.74 -1.40
CA GLU A 48 -11.03 9.54 0.05
C GLU A 48 -11.50 8.13 0.39
N VAL A 49 -12.51 7.62 -0.33
CA VAL A 49 -12.99 6.24 -0.18
C VAL A 49 -11.91 5.26 -0.58
N ARG A 50 -11.27 5.45 -1.73
CA ARG A 50 -10.17 4.58 -2.19
C ARG A 50 -9.01 4.55 -1.18
N SER A 51 -8.67 5.70 -0.60
CA SER A 51 -7.64 5.82 0.45
C SER A 51 -8.01 5.08 1.73
N SER A 52 -9.23 5.27 2.25
CA SER A 52 -9.73 4.56 3.44
C SER A 52 -9.77 3.05 3.21
N VAL A 53 -10.14 2.62 2.00
CA VAL A 53 -10.17 1.20 1.61
C VAL A 53 -8.77 0.61 1.53
N ALA A 54 -7.81 1.31 0.92
CA ALA A 54 -6.42 0.86 0.91
C ALA A 54 -5.88 0.70 2.33
N ARG A 55 -6.12 1.68 3.22
CA ARG A 55 -5.75 1.60 4.64
C ARG A 55 -6.38 0.38 5.31
N ALA A 56 -7.69 0.20 5.17
CA ALA A 56 -8.43 -0.91 5.75
C ALA A 56 -7.92 -2.28 5.27
N LEU A 57 -7.59 -2.43 3.99
CA LEU A 57 -7.00 -3.66 3.45
C LEU A 57 -5.61 -3.95 4.05
N GLY A 58 -4.82 -2.90 4.30
CA GLY A 58 -3.54 -3.02 5.02
C GLY A 58 -3.72 -3.41 6.49
N GLU A 59 -4.73 -2.88 7.16
CA GLU A 59 -5.09 -3.21 8.55
C GLU A 59 -5.59 -4.65 8.70
N ILE A 60 -6.41 -5.13 7.75
CA ILE A 60 -6.84 -6.53 7.68
C ILE A 60 -5.66 -7.47 7.43
N ASN A 61 -4.60 -6.97 6.77
CA ASN A 61 -3.32 -7.65 6.61
C ASN A 61 -3.49 -9.08 6.02
N HIS A 62 -4.14 -9.17 4.86
CA HIS A 62 -4.40 -10.46 4.21
C HIS A 62 -3.95 -10.48 2.75
N GLN A 63 -3.26 -11.55 2.35
CA GLN A 63 -2.64 -11.69 1.03
C GLN A 63 -3.62 -11.57 -0.15
N SER A 64 -4.90 -11.90 0.05
CA SER A 64 -5.91 -11.81 -1.01
C SER A 64 -6.17 -10.39 -1.51
N ALA A 65 -5.68 -9.37 -0.79
CA ALA A 65 -5.75 -7.98 -1.23
C ALA A 65 -4.61 -7.57 -2.19
N LEU A 66 -3.50 -8.32 -2.23
CA LEU A 66 -2.27 -7.89 -2.90
C LEU A 66 -2.46 -7.60 -4.39
N ALA A 67 -3.10 -8.51 -5.15
CA ALA A 67 -3.30 -8.30 -6.59
C ALA A 67 -4.07 -7.01 -6.89
N ALA A 68 -5.10 -6.70 -6.09
CA ALA A 68 -5.88 -5.47 -6.25
C ALA A 68 -5.09 -4.22 -5.83
N LEU A 69 -4.33 -4.31 -4.74
CA LEU A 69 -3.47 -3.22 -4.28
C LEU A 69 -2.34 -2.93 -5.29
N ILE A 70 -1.72 -3.95 -5.88
CA ILE A 70 -0.70 -3.75 -6.93
C ILE A 70 -1.30 -2.98 -8.11
N LYS A 71 -2.51 -3.33 -8.57
CA LYS A 71 -3.21 -2.57 -9.62
C LYS A 71 -3.46 -1.11 -9.17
N ALA A 72 -3.85 -0.91 -7.92
CA ALA A 72 -4.12 0.41 -7.35
C ALA A 72 -2.85 1.28 -7.14
N LEU A 73 -1.64 0.74 -7.31
CA LEU A 73 -0.41 1.56 -7.40
C LEU A 73 -0.40 2.47 -8.63
N SER A 74 -1.33 2.29 -9.58
CA SER A 74 -1.53 3.18 -10.73
C SER A 74 -2.74 4.13 -10.57
N ASP A 75 -3.25 4.32 -9.35
CA ASP A 75 -4.36 5.24 -9.10
C ASP A 75 -4.04 6.65 -9.62
N PRO A 76 -5.00 7.38 -10.22
CA PRO A 76 -4.75 8.73 -10.73
C PRO A 76 -4.34 9.73 -9.62
N VAL A 77 -4.64 9.45 -8.36
CA VAL A 77 -4.37 10.34 -7.23
C VAL A 77 -3.17 9.83 -6.42
N GLY A 78 -2.12 10.64 -6.32
CA GLY A 78 -0.91 10.28 -5.58
C GLY A 78 -1.14 9.94 -4.09
N SER A 79 -2.07 10.61 -3.40
CA SER A 79 -2.37 10.29 -2.00
C SER A 79 -2.97 8.89 -1.84
N VAL A 80 -3.77 8.42 -2.80
CA VAL A 80 -4.27 7.03 -2.83
C VAL A 80 -3.10 6.07 -3.02
N ARG A 81 -2.20 6.35 -3.97
CA ARG A 81 -1.01 5.52 -4.22
C ARG A 81 -0.11 5.39 -2.98
N VAL A 82 0.02 6.44 -2.16
CA VAL A 82 0.71 6.37 -0.85
C VAL A 82 0.04 5.37 0.09
N TRP A 83 -1.27 5.43 0.24
CA TRP A 83 -2.01 4.50 1.11
C TRP A 83 -1.96 3.07 0.60
N VAL A 84 -1.98 2.88 -0.71
CA VAL A 84 -1.79 1.56 -1.35
C VAL A 84 -0.40 1.01 -1.06
N ALA A 85 0.66 1.81 -1.26
CA ALA A 85 2.03 1.39 -0.96
C ALA A 85 2.21 1.06 0.54
N TYR A 86 1.58 1.84 1.43
CA TYR A 86 1.53 1.56 2.86
C TYR A 86 0.79 0.25 3.17
N ALA A 87 -0.34 -0.02 2.52
CA ALA A 87 -1.09 -1.25 2.72
C ALA A 87 -0.30 -2.50 2.29
N ILE A 88 0.38 -2.42 1.14
CA ILE A 88 1.27 -3.48 0.66
C ILE A 88 2.42 -3.72 1.65
N GLU A 89 3.02 -2.65 2.17
CA GLU A 89 4.05 -2.71 3.21
C GLU A 89 3.56 -3.43 4.48
N GLN A 90 2.33 -3.12 4.93
CA GLN A 90 1.73 -3.77 6.10
C GLN A 90 1.44 -5.26 5.88
N ILE A 91 1.04 -5.61 4.65
CA ILE A 91 0.85 -7.02 4.28
C ILE A 91 2.19 -7.78 4.33
N GLY A 92 3.28 -7.13 3.94
CA GLY A 92 4.63 -7.62 4.23
C GLY A 92 5.06 -8.86 3.43
N ILE A 93 4.29 -9.28 2.43
CA ILE A 93 4.59 -10.47 1.62
C ILE A 93 5.49 -10.06 0.45
N PRO A 94 6.71 -10.59 0.36
CA PRO A 94 7.68 -10.22 -0.68
C PRO A 94 7.49 -11.05 -1.95
N ASP A 95 6.25 -11.06 -2.47
CA ASP A 95 5.92 -11.72 -3.73
C ASP A 95 6.54 -10.98 -4.93
N GLU A 96 6.86 -11.71 -6.00
CA GLU A 96 7.52 -11.13 -7.17
C GLU A 96 6.71 -9.98 -7.80
N ASP A 97 5.40 -10.13 -7.93
CA ASP A 97 4.53 -9.08 -8.49
C ASP A 97 4.47 -7.86 -7.57
N VAL A 98 4.52 -8.08 -6.25
CA VAL A 98 4.60 -7.00 -5.25
C VAL A 98 5.90 -6.22 -5.42
N ILE A 99 7.04 -6.92 -5.52
CA ILE A 99 8.35 -6.28 -5.67
C ILE A 99 8.39 -5.47 -6.97
N TRP A 100 7.97 -6.03 -8.09
CA TRP A 100 7.95 -5.31 -9.38
C TRP A 100 6.98 -4.14 -9.39
N GLY A 101 5.80 -4.29 -8.79
CA GLY A 101 4.84 -3.20 -8.65
C GLY A 101 5.40 -2.01 -7.87
N LEU A 102 6.10 -2.28 -6.76
CA LEU A 102 6.77 -1.23 -6.00
C LEU A 102 8.00 -0.66 -6.73
N ILE A 103 8.78 -1.46 -7.45
CA ILE A 103 9.90 -0.95 -8.27
C ILE A 103 9.37 0.03 -9.33
N ALA A 104 8.26 -0.29 -10.00
CA ALA A 104 7.63 0.62 -10.94
C ALA A 104 7.19 1.92 -10.26
N ALA A 105 6.60 1.83 -9.06
CA ALA A 105 6.16 2.99 -8.27
C ALA A 105 7.33 3.84 -7.71
N LEU A 106 8.60 3.40 -7.79
CA LEU A 106 9.75 4.28 -7.56
C LEU A 106 9.98 5.28 -8.70
N GLN A 107 9.28 5.16 -9.83
CA GLN A 107 9.32 6.11 -10.94
C GLN A 107 8.09 7.04 -10.98
N ASP A 108 7.30 7.03 -9.90
CA ASP A 108 6.08 7.83 -9.78
C ASP A 108 6.36 9.33 -9.99
N PRO A 109 5.48 10.10 -10.67
CA PRO A 109 5.72 11.53 -10.89
C PRO A 109 5.83 12.31 -9.58
N GLU A 110 5.12 11.88 -8.53
CA GLU A 110 5.03 12.55 -7.26
C GLU A 110 6.06 12.01 -6.27
N TRP A 111 6.96 12.90 -5.84
CA TRP A 111 8.08 12.54 -4.96
C TRP A 111 7.63 11.89 -3.64
N PHE A 112 6.46 12.25 -3.11
CA PHE A 112 5.96 11.71 -1.85
C PHE A 112 5.49 10.26 -2.00
N VAL A 113 5.05 9.84 -3.19
CA VAL A 113 4.77 8.43 -3.51
C VAL A 113 6.09 7.66 -3.58
N ARG A 114 7.05 8.14 -4.39
CA ARG A 114 8.39 7.52 -4.49
C ARG A 114 9.04 7.36 -3.11
N SER A 115 8.94 8.37 -2.26
CA SER A 115 9.48 8.37 -0.90
C SER A 115 8.82 7.32 0.00
N ARG A 116 7.50 7.10 -0.14
CA ARG A 116 6.77 6.04 0.58
C ARG A 116 7.17 4.65 0.07
N VAL A 117 7.21 4.48 -1.23
CA VAL A 117 7.56 3.22 -1.89
C VAL A 117 8.99 2.79 -1.56
N ALA A 118 9.94 3.73 -1.50
CA ALA A 118 11.32 3.43 -1.06
C ALA A 118 11.35 2.86 0.37
N THR A 119 10.50 3.37 1.26
CA THR A 119 10.36 2.84 2.63
C THR A 119 9.79 1.41 2.60
N GLY A 120 8.74 1.18 1.81
CA GLY A 120 8.10 -0.13 1.66
C GLY A 120 9.05 -1.19 1.12
N LEU A 121 9.77 -0.90 0.03
CA LEU A 121 10.79 -1.78 -0.55
C LEU A 121 11.92 -2.09 0.42
N GLY A 122 12.30 -1.14 1.28
CA GLY A 122 13.27 -1.38 2.35
C GLY A 122 12.82 -2.43 3.38
N LYS A 123 11.51 -2.57 3.58
CA LYS A 123 10.94 -3.53 4.54
C LYS A 123 10.68 -4.90 3.93
N ILE A 124 10.16 -4.95 2.70
CA ILE A 124 9.73 -6.22 2.09
C ILE A 124 10.70 -6.74 1.02
N GLY A 125 11.46 -5.86 0.38
CA GLY A 125 12.35 -6.20 -0.75
C GLY A 125 13.77 -6.60 -0.36
N ALA A 126 14.08 -6.83 0.92
CA ALA A 126 15.46 -6.98 1.41
C ALA A 126 16.27 -8.06 0.67
N ARG A 127 15.62 -9.18 0.35
CA ARG A 127 16.26 -10.32 -0.35
C ARG A 127 16.21 -10.22 -1.87
N SER A 128 15.45 -9.27 -2.44
CA SER A 128 15.43 -9.04 -3.90
C SER A 128 16.66 -8.23 -4.33
N LYS A 129 17.35 -8.71 -5.38
CA LYS A 129 18.47 -7.97 -5.98
C LYS A 129 17.95 -6.73 -6.72
N GLU A 130 16.82 -6.87 -7.36
CA GLU A 130 16.12 -5.88 -8.16
C GLU A 130 15.64 -4.73 -7.27
N ALA A 131 15.02 -5.04 -6.12
CA ALA A 131 14.62 -4.04 -5.13
C ALA A 131 15.82 -3.23 -4.62
N ARG A 132 16.93 -3.90 -4.29
CA ARG A 132 18.17 -3.23 -3.83
C ARG A 132 18.77 -2.33 -4.92
N LEU A 133 18.78 -2.79 -6.18
CA LEU A 133 19.25 -1.98 -7.29
C LEU A 133 18.35 -0.76 -7.52
N ALA A 134 17.03 -0.93 -7.48
CA ALA A 134 16.09 0.16 -7.63
C ALA A 134 16.22 1.20 -6.50
N LEU A 135 16.40 0.75 -5.25
CA LEU A 135 16.68 1.64 -4.12
C LEU A 135 18.03 2.37 -4.28
N LYS A 136 19.06 1.72 -4.82
CA LYS A 136 20.34 2.36 -5.11
C LYS A 136 20.17 3.49 -6.14
N ASN A 137 19.38 3.26 -7.18
CA ASN A 137 19.07 4.31 -8.17
C ASN A 137 18.27 5.46 -7.53
N ALA A 138 17.37 5.17 -6.58
CA ALA A 138 16.60 6.19 -5.86
C ALA A 138 17.47 7.09 -4.96
N LEU A 139 18.74 6.76 -4.71
CA LEU A 139 19.70 7.68 -4.07
C LEU A 139 20.04 8.88 -4.95
N GLU A 140 19.78 8.81 -6.25
CA GLU A 140 20.01 9.91 -7.20
C GLU A 140 18.71 10.70 -7.48
N ASP A 141 17.62 10.41 -6.77
CA ASP A 141 16.34 11.11 -6.98
C ASP A 141 16.48 12.62 -6.77
N SER A 142 15.80 13.40 -7.61
CA SER A 142 15.73 14.86 -7.50
C SER A 142 15.31 15.36 -6.10
N ASN A 143 14.43 14.63 -5.42
CA ASN A 143 13.86 15.00 -4.13
C ASN A 143 14.65 14.41 -2.96
N GLN A 144 15.01 15.26 -2.00
CA GLN A 144 15.79 14.86 -0.82
C GLN A 144 15.11 13.81 0.05
N ALA A 145 13.79 13.86 0.21
CA ALA A 145 13.06 12.89 1.04
C ALA A 145 13.06 11.48 0.41
N VAL A 146 13.08 11.39 -0.92
CA VAL A 146 13.23 10.11 -1.61
C VAL A 146 14.63 9.55 -1.37
N ARG A 147 15.67 10.35 -1.60
CA ARG A 147 17.07 9.94 -1.36
C ARG A 147 17.29 9.46 0.07
N LYS A 148 16.81 10.21 1.06
CA LYS A 148 16.93 9.86 2.49
C LYS A 148 16.25 8.53 2.81
N ASN A 149 15.02 8.32 2.32
CA ASN A 149 14.32 7.07 2.60
C ASN A 149 14.94 5.87 1.87
N ALA A 150 15.46 6.07 0.66
CA ALA A 150 16.21 5.04 -0.06
C ALA A 150 17.50 4.67 0.68
N GLU A 151 18.23 5.65 1.21
CA GLU A 151 19.41 5.42 2.04
C GLU A 151 19.06 4.62 3.30
N MET A 152 18.03 5.04 4.04
CA MET A 152 17.56 4.33 5.24
C MET A 152 17.11 2.90 4.93
N ALA A 153 16.41 2.70 3.80
CA ALA A 153 16.00 1.39 3.33
C ALA A 153 17.21 0.48 3.06
N LEU A 154 18.21 0.97 2.34
CA LEU A 154 19.44 0.21 2.06
C LEU A 154 20.26 -0.09 3.31
N GLN A 155 20.39 0.88 4.23
CA GLN A 155 21.05 0.68 5.52
C GLN A 155 20.36 -0.44 6.32
N LYS A 156 19.03 -0.41 6.38
CA LYS A 156 18.24 -1.46 7.03
C LYS A 156 18.48 -2.82 6.38
N ILE A 157 18.37 -2.93 5.06
CA ILE A 157 18.59 -4.20 4.35
C ILE A 157 20.00 -4.75 4.62
N ASN A 158 21.02 -3.90 4.58
CA ASN A 158 22.40 -4.30 4.86
C ASN A 158 22.61 -4.76 6.31
N HIS A 159 21.87 -4.19 7.26
CA HIS A 159 21.87 -4.64 8.64
C HIS A 159 21.19 -6.02 8.75
N ASP A 160 19.98 -6.17 8.21
CA ASP A 160 19.19 -7.39 8.30
C ASP A 160 19.93 -8.59 7.66
N LEU A 161 20.58 -8.40 6.50
CA LEU A 161 21.39 -9.44 5.83
C LEU A 161 22.67 -9.84 6.57
N LYS A 162 23.16 -9.04 7.52
CA LYS A 162 24.35 -9.37 8.34
C LYS A 162 23.99 -10.14 9.61
N THR A 163 22.73 -10.05 10.03
CA THR A 163 22.22 -10.66 11.27
C THR A 163 21.52 -12.00 11.04
N GLU A 164 21.38 -12.44 9.79
CA GLU A 164 20.94 -13.78 9.37
C GLU A 164 22.13 -14.74 9.20
#